data_AF-T1ANW8-F1
#
_entry.id   AF-T1ANW8-F1
#
_cell.length_a   1.000
_cell.length_b   1.000
_cell.length_c   1.000
_cell.angle_alpha   90.00
_cell.angle_beta   90.00
_cell.angle_gamma   90.00
#
_symmetry.space_group_name_H-M   'P 1'
#
loop_
_entity.id
_entity.type
_entity.pdbx_description
1 polymer ?
#
loop_
_entity_poly.entity_id
_entity_poly.type
_entity_poly.pdbx_seq_one_letter_code
_entity_poly.pdbx_strand_id
1 'polypeptide(L)'
;ELILDTQKNLPRILSEEVQLWDREHGTRIELVLKAKYVRGRQSPLEYLRGTAIVNPHARIVLVEPDGTKITFERATSELPPISKETLPHPYGLELGELGYLLKASKRENIRDMLSRDLAGVSVRASREVVAAAGLKGSEAPVSLSGEAQEKLLAGLRGVELVAPSTEGLSPIGPMLIKRGLRNVLGDVRPDFFAPPVSRPPKVRGGFPFLVEVGLVYGGGLPADQPLQLLRFANRVPLLFQQGACAITSAVGSIDWRRYGLDQKGGTGSRRARACCSCT
;
A
#
# COMPACT_ATOMS: atom_id res chain seq x y z
N GLU A 1 -4.54 -29.29 -12.32
CA GLU A 1 -5.79 -28.49 -12.36
C GLU A 1 -6.45 -28.43 -10.99
N LEU A 2 -7.01 -27.27 -10.64
CA LEU A 2 -7.64 -27.02 -9.34
C LEU A 2 -8.99 -26.31 -9.51
N ILE A 3 -10.00 -26.78 -8.80
CA ILE A 3 -11.35 -26.17 -8.74
C ILE A 3 -11.70 -25.89 -7.28
N LEU A 4 -12.53 -24.88 -7.03
CA LEU A 4 -13.09 -24.60 -5.71
C LEU A 4 -14.45 -25.30 -5.51
N ASP A 5 -14.61 -26.08 -4.44
CA ASP A 5 -15.92 -26.53 -3.97
C ASP A 5 -16.58 -25.37 -3.21
N THR A 6 -17.61 -24.77 -3.82
CA THR A 6 -18.30 -23.59 -3.29
C THR A 6 -19.17 -23.89 -2.07
N GLN A 7 -19.59 -25.14 -1.85
CA GLN A 7 -20.40 -25.51 -0.69
C GLN A 7 -19.55 -25.64 0.57
N LYS A 8 -18.33 -26.19 0.43
CA LYS A 8 -17.43 -26.44 1.57
C LYS A 8 -16.35 -25.38 1.73
N ASN A 9 -16.18 -24.49 0.75
CA ASN A 9 -15.08 -23.54 0.69
C ASN A 9 -13.71 -24.25 0.77
N LEU A 10 -13.57 -25.37 0.07
CA LEU A 10 -12.35 -26.18 0.04
C LEU A 10 -11.87 -26.39 -1.40
N PRO A 11 -10.54 -26.41 -1.63
CA PRO A 11 -10.00 -26.72 -2.95
C PRO A 11 -10.21 -28.20 -3.27
N ARG A 12 -10.54 -28.48 -4.53
CA ARG A 12 -10.60 -29.82 -5.11
C ARG A 12 -9.55 -29.92 -6.22
N ILE A 13 -8.57 -30.79 -6.00
CA ILE A 13 -7.53 -31.09 -6.99
C ILE A 13 -8.13 -32.05 -8.02
N LEU A 14 -8.08 -31.70 -9.31
CA LEU A 14 -8.58 -32.55 -10.39
C LEU A 14 -7.47 -33.34 -11.08
N SER A 15 -6.33 -32.70 -11.29
CA SER A 15 -5.14 -33.30 -11.90
C SER A 15 -3.90 -32.71 -11.24
N GLU A 16 -2.93 -33.56 -10.98
CA GLU A 16 -1.60 -33.20 -10.51
C GLU A 16 -0.60 -34.00 -11.34
N GLU A 17 0.13 -33.31 -12.20
CA GLU A 17 1.06 -33.90 -13.16
C GLU A 17 2.42 -33.21 -13.03
N VAL A 18 3.48 -34.01 -13.07
CA VAL A 18 4.85 -33.49 -13.10
C VAL A 18 5.20 -33.17 -14.54
N GLN A 19 5.44 -31.90 -14.83
CA GLN A 19 5.88 -31.44 -16.15
C GLN A 19 7.35 -31.04 -16.13
N LEU A 20 8.07 -31.36 -17.20
CA LEU A 20 9.44 -30.88 -17.40
C LEU A 20 9.42 -29.37 -17.62
N TRP A 21 10.07 -28.63 -16.72
CA TRP A 21 10.16 -27.17 -16.78
C TRP A 21 11.53 -26.74 -17.32
N ASP A 22 11.54 -25.78 -18.24
CA ASP A 22 12.72 -25.16 -18.85
C ASP A 22 13.54 -24.21 -17.94
N ARG A 23 13.22 -24.11 -16.65
CA ARG A 23 13.76 -23.12 -15.70
C ARG A 23 13.91 -23.76 -14.32
N GLU A 24 14.89 -23.27 -13.56
CA GLU A 24 15.18 -23.78 -12.22
C GLU A 24 14.05 -23.53 -11.21
N HIS A 25 13.36 -22.39 -11.31
CA HIS A 25 12.25 -22.05 -10.42
C HIS A 25 11.24 -21.11 -11.09
N GLY A 26 9.97 -21.22 -10.70
CA GLY A 26 8.89 -20.37 -11.18
C GLY A 26 7.51 -20.91 -10.87
N THR A 27 6.48 -20.11 -11.17
CA THR A 27 5.08 -20.53 -11.10
C THR A 27 4.32 -19.87 -12.24
N ARG A 28 3.57 -20.67 -12.99
CA ARG A 28 2.74 -20.25 -14.13
C ARG A 28 1.31 -20.58 -13.77
N ILE A 29 0.44 -19.58 -13.85
CA ILE A 29 -0.97 -19.72 -13.57
C ILE A 29 -1.72 -19.43 -14.87
N GLU A 30 -2.55 -20.36 -15.29
CA GLU A 30 -3.45 -20.21 -16.42
C GLU A 30 -4.89 -20.23 -15.92
N LEU A 31 -5.66 -19.22 -16.32
CA LEU A 31 -7.07 -19.11 -15.95
C LEU A 31 -7.90 -18.90 -17.21
N VAL A 32 -8.92 -19.73 -17.39
CA VAL A 32 -9.92 -19.54 -18.45
C VAL A 32 -11.10 -18.79 -17.85
N LEU A 33 -11.33 -17.57 -18.33
CA LEU A 33 -12.35 -16.66 -17.80
C LEU A 33 -13.22 -16.13 -18.94
N LYS A 34 -14.54 -16.03 -18.70
CA LYS A 34 -15.44 -15.30 -19.60
C LYS A 34 -15.33 -13.80 -19.28
N ALA A 35 -14.43 -13.12 -19.98
CA ALA A 35 -14.16 -11.70 -19.80
C ALA A 35 -14.01 -10.96 -21.14
N LYS A 36 -14.18 -9.63 -21.13
CA LYS A 36 -13.90 -8.76 -22.27
C LYS A 36 -12.57 -8.04 -22.05
N TYR A 37 -11.65 -8.14 -23.00
CA TYR A 37 -10.40 -7.38 -22.95
C TYR A 37 -10.69 -5.90 -23.26
N VAL A 38 -10.49 -5.02 -22.28
CA VAL A 38 -10.76 -3.58 -22.40
C VAL A 38 -9.47 -2.84 -22.71
N ARG A 39 -9.49 -1.98 -23.74
CA ARG A 39 -8.41 -1.04 -24.08
C ARG A 39 -8.74 0.36 -23.57
N GLY A 40 -7.72 1.15 -23.24
CA GLY A 40 -7.86 2.54 -22.75
C GLY A 40 -7.31 2.76 -21.35
N ARG A 41 -7.83 3.77 -20.63
CA ARG A 41 -7.29 4.23 -19.33
C ARG A 41 -7.44 3.23 -18.17
N GLN A 42 -8.40 2.31 -18.25
CA GLN A 42 -8.64 1.27 -17.26
C GLN A 42 -8.25 -0.12 -17.78
N SER A 43 -7.35 -0.16 -18.77
CA SER A 43 -6.93 -1.41 -19.40
C SER A 43 -5.88 -2.16 -18.57
N PRO A 44 -5.73 -3.48 -18.81
CA PRO A 44 -4.61 -4.25 -18.28
C PRO A 44 -3.24 -3.65 -18.64
N LEU A 45 -3.11 -3.07 -19.85
CA LEU A 45 -1.90 -2.38 -20.27
C LEU A 45 -1.56 -1.20 -19.35
N GLU A 46 -2.53 -0.33 -19.02
CA GLU A 46 -2.28 0.81 -18.14
C GLU A 46 -1.97 0.37 -16.71
N TYR A 47 -2.55 -0.75 -16.26
CA TYR A 47 -2.22 -1.36 -14.97
C TYR A 47 -0.77 -1.84 -14.93
N LEU A 48 -0.31 -2.57 -15.95
CA LEU A 48 1.07 -3.05 -16.03
C LEU A 48 2.06 -1.91 -16.25
N ARG A 49 1.66 -0.88 -17.01
CA ARG A 49 2.43 0.36 -17.16
C ARG A 49 2.63 1.05 -15.81
N GLY A 50 1.57 1.21 -15.02
CA GLY A 50 1.66 1.75 -13.66
C GLY A 50 2.55 0.89 -12.76
N THR A 51 2.36 -0.43 -12.81
CA THR A 51 3.15 -1.41 -12.04
C THR A 51 4.65 -1.31 -12.38
N ALA A 52 5.01 -1.11 -13.65
CA ALA A 52 6.39 -0.93 -14.09
C ALA A 52 7.03 0.37 -13.57
N ILE A 53 6.24 1.44 -13.36
CA ILE A 53 6.74 2.71 -12.80
C ILE A 53 7.16 2.52 -11.34
N VAL A 54 6.34 1.83 -10.53
CA VAL A 54 6.57 1.68 -9.09
C VAL A 54 7.45 0.48 -8.74
N ASN A 55 7.62 -0.47 -9.66
CA ASN A 55 8.51 -1.62 -9.52
C ASN A 55 9.61 -1.60 -10.60
N PRO A 56 10.55 -0.64 -10.56
CA PRO A 56 11.58 -0.49 -11.59
C PRO A 56 12.58 -1.64 -11.64
N HIS A 57 12.61 -2.51 -10.62
CA HIS A 57 13.44 -3.71 -10.58
C HIS A 57 12.85 -4.89 -11.36
N ALA A 58 11.55 -4.85 -11.65
CA ALA A 58 10.84 -5.91 -12.32
C ALA A 58 10.91 -5.74 -13.85
N ARG A 59 10.99 -6.88 -14.55
CA ARG A 59 10.78 -6.95 -16.00
C ARG A 59 9.40 -7.54 -16.25
N ILE A 60 8.55 -6.83 -17.00
CA ILE A 60 7.16 -7.22 -17.24
C ILE A 60 6.95 -7.36 -18.74
N VAL A 61 6.45 -8.52 -19.18
CA VAL A 61 6.09 -8.77 -20.58
C VAL A 61 4.58 -9.00 -20.65
N LEU A 62 3.90 -8.19 -21.44
CA LEU A 62 2.50 -8.38 -21.80
C LEU A 62 2.42 -8.88 -23.23
N VAL A 63 1.66 -9.95 -23.44
CA VAL A 63 1.20 -10.37 -24.76
C VAL A 63 -0.30 -10.14 -24.80
N GLU A 64 -0.74 -9.22 -25.66
CA GLU A 64 -2.16 -8.93 -25.84
C GLU A 64 -2.87 -10.02 -26.66
N PRO A 65 -4.21 -10.10 -26.62
CA PRO A 65 -4.97 -11.09 -27.39
C PRO A 65 -4.79 -11.00 -28.91
N ASP A 66 -4.35 -9.85 -29.43
CA ASP A 66 -4.04 -9.65 -30.85
C ASP A 66 -2.60 -10.06 -31.22
N GLY A 67 -1.83 -10.58 -30.27
CA GLY A 67 -0.44 -10.98 -30.44
C GLY A 67 0.57 -9.84 -30.23
N THR A 68 0.12 -8.62 -29.95
CA THR A 68 1.03 -7.50 -29.68
C THR A 68 1.83 -7.77 -28.42
N LYS A 69 3.16 -7.74 -28.53
CA LYS A 69 4.07 -7.96 -27.41
C LYS A 69 4.64 -6.64 -26.92
N ILE A 70 4.33 -6.30 -25.67
CA ILE A 70 4.82 -5.10 -25.00
C ILE A 70 5.73 -5.54 -23.86
N THR A 71 6.95 -5.01 -23.84
CA THR A 71 7.93 -5.34 -22.82
C THR A 71 8.36 -4.10 -22.07
N PHE A 72 8.18 -4.12 -20.75
CA PHE A 72 8.72 -3.14 -19.83
C PHE A 72 10.01 -3.71 -19.23
N GLU A 73 11.15 -3.20 -19.69
CA GLU A 73 12.46 -3.62 -19.18
C GLU A 73 12.73 -3.03 -17.80
N ARG A 74 13.56 -3.72 -17.01
CA ARG A 74 13.95 -3.26 -15.68
C ARG A 74 14.83 -2.00 -15.78
N ALA A 75 14.59 -1.03 -14.92
CA ALA A 75 15.40 0.19 -14.81
C ALA A 75 16.48 0.12 -13.70
N THR A 76 16.39 -0.87 -12.81
CA THR A 76 17.40 -1.13 -11.78
C THR A 76 17.51 -2.64 -11.49
N SER A 77 18.64 -3.07 -10.93
CA SER A 77 18.82 -4.41 -10.34
C SER A 77 18.69 -4.40 -8.82
N GLU A 78 18.61 -3.22 -8.20
CA GLU A 78 18.45 -3.05 -6.77
C GLU A 78 17.05 -3.48 -6.34
N LEU A 79 16.98 -4.45 -5.43
CA LEU A 79 15.73 -4.95 -4.87
C LEU A 79 15.26 -4.04 -3.74
N PRO A 80 13.94 -3.85 -3.60
CA PRO A 80 13.39 -3.11 -2.49
C PRO A 80 13.64 -3.82 -1.15
N PRO A 81 13.68 -3.08 -0.03
CA PRO A 81 13.79 -3.69 1.29
C PRO A 81 12.57 -4.58 1.56
N ILE A 82 12.82 -5.76 2.13
CA ILE A 82 11.76 -6.70 2.51
C ILE A 82 11.05 -6.12 3.73
N SER A 83 9.73 -5.93 3.62
CA SER A 83 8.89 -5.54 4.76
C SER A 83 8.93 -6.61 5.83
N LYS A 84 9.14 -6.19 7.09
CA LYS A 84 9.05 -7.09 8.24
C LYS A 84 7.64 -7.03 8.83
N GLU A 85 7.18 -8.15 9.35
CA GLU A 85 5.96 -8.18 10.14
C GLU A 85 6.14 -7.35 11.42
N THR A 86 5.15 -6.50 11.71
CA THR A 86 5.15 -5.64 12.89
C THR A 86 3.96 -5.96 13.76
N LEU A 87 4.15 -5.91 15.08
CA LEU A 87 3.06 -6.06 16.04
C LEU A 87 2.03 -4.93 15.90
N PRO A 88 0.75 -5.19 16.21
CA PRO A 88 -0.31 -4.19 16.16
C PRO A 88 -0.05 -3.07 17.19
N HIS A 89 -0.35 -1.83 16.81
CA HIS A 89 -0.16 -0.67 17.66
C HIS A 89 -1.48 -0.22 18.33
N PRO A 90 -1.50 0.13 19.63
CA PRO A 90 -2.73 0.43 20.36
C PRO A 90 -3.58 1.60 19.83
N TYR A 91 -2.97 2.62 19.23
CA TYR A 91 -3.70 3.76 18.65
C TYR A 91 -4.73 3.39 17.57
N GLY A 92 -4.61 2.20 16.96
CA GLY A 92 -5.54 1.71 15.94
C GLY A 92 -6.56 0.70 16.45
N LEU A 93 -6.40 0.22 17.68
CA LEU A 93 -7.20 -0.88 18.18
C LEU A 93 -8.62 -0.42 18.44
N GLU A 94 -9.56 -1.24 17.97
CA GLU A 94 -10.96 -1.20 18.40
C GLU A 94 -11.26 -2.33 19.40
N LEU A 95 -12.39 -2.22 20.09
CA LEU A 95 -12.78 -3.17 21.14
C LEU A 95 -12.80 -4.63 20.66
N GLY A 96 -13.32 -4.87 19.46
CA GLY A 96 -13.37 -6.21 18.86
C GLY A 96 -11.99 -6.78 18.56
N GLU A 97 -11.07 -5.96 18.07
CA GLU A 97 -9.69 -6.37 17.77
C GLU A 97 -8.92 -6.64 19.06
N LEU A 98 -9.06 -5.78 20.07
CA LEU A 98 -8.49 -6.01 21.39
C LEU A 98 -9.00 -7.33 21.99
N GLY A 99 -10.30 -7.58 21.91
CA GLY A 99 -10.90 -8.84 22.37
C GLY A 99 -10.37 -10.06 21.62
N TYR A 100 -10.15 -9.96 20.30
CA TYR A 100 -9.53 -11.02 19.51
C TYR A 100 -8.07 -11.27 19.94
N LEU A 101 -7.27 -10.21 20.09
CA LEU A 101 -5.87 -10.31 20.53
C LEU A 101 -5.75 -10.90 21.93
N LEU A 102 -6.63 -10.51 22.86
CA LEU A 102 -6.66 -11.06 24.22
C LEU A 102 -6.98 -12.56 24.23
N LYS A 103 -7.89 -13.02 23.35
CA LYS A 103 -8.22 -14.45 23.20
C LYS A 103 -7.12 -15.25 22.50
N ALA A 104 -6.43 -14.64 21.53
CA ALA A 104 -5.36 -15.29 20.78
C ALA A 104 -4.02 -15.30 21.54
N SER A 105 -3.85 -14.42 22.53
CA SER A 105 -2.62 -14.32 23.31
C SER A 105 -2.37 -15.58 24.15
N LYS A 106 -1.11 -16.02 24.17
CA LYS A 106 -0.64 -17.16 24.97
C LYS A 106 0.02 -16.72 26.27
N ARG A 107 -0.13 -15.45 26.66
CA ARG A 107 0.51 -14.87 27.86
C ARG A 107 -0.32 -15.16 29.10
N GLU A 108 0.36 -15.31 30.23
CA GLU A 108 -0.29 -15.58 31.54
C GLU A 108 -0.89 -14.32 32.15
N ASN A 109 -0.31 -13.14 31.87
CA ASN A 109 -0.69 -11.87 32.47
C ASN A 109 -1.04 -10.82 31.41
N ILE A 110 -2.02 -9.97 31.69
CA ILE A 110 -2.37 -8.80 30.86
C ILE A 110 -1.17 -7.87 30.66
N ARG A 111 -0.36 -7.63 31.70
CA ARG A 111 0.82 -6.76 31.61
C ARG A 111 1.85 -7.26 30.59
N ASP A 112 2.03 -8.58 30.53
CA ASP A 112 2.95 -9.23 29.60
C ASP A 112 2.38 -9.23 28.19
N MET A 113 1.07 -9.45 28.05
CA MET A 113 0.37 -9.32 26.77
C MET A 113 0.52 -7.91 26.19
N LEU A 114 0.20 -6.88 26.98
CA LEU A 114 0.31 -5.49 26.52
C LEU A 114 1.71 -5.12 26.08
N SER A 115 2.75 -5.56 26.80
CA SER A 115 4.14 -5.16 26.51
C SER A 115 4.82 -6.00 25.42
N ARG A 116 4.40 -7.24 25.19
CA ARG A 116 5.06 -8.16 24.25
C ARG A 116 4.27 -8.42 22.98
N ASP A 117 2.95 -8.29 23.03
CA ASP A 117 2.08 -8.61 21.90
C ASP A 117 1.58 -7.34 21.18
N LEU A 118 1.82 -6.14 21.76
CA LEU A 118 1.53 -4.84 21.13
C LEU A 118 2.82 -4.06 20.87
N ALA A 119 2.86 -3.34 19.75
CA ALA A 119 3.94 -2.41 19.45
C ALA A 119 3.82 -1.13 20.28
N GLY A 120 4.95 -0.57 20.70
CA GLY A 120 4.99 0.77 21.31
C GLY A 120 4.61 0.84 22.80
N VAL A 121 4.28 -0.31 23.42
CA VAL A 121 3.91 -0.38 24.84
C VAL A 121 5.10 -0.85 25.68
N SER A 122 5.68 0.07 26.45
CA SER A 122 6.74 -0.27 27.40
C SER A 122 6.18 -0.96 28.65
N VAL A 123 7.04 -1.61 29.43
CA VAL A 123 6.65 -2.19 30.74
C VAL A 123 6.12 -1.12 31.71
N ARG A 124 6.60 0.12 31.58
CA ARG A 124 6.07 1.25 32.35
C ARG A 124 4.66 1.62 31.87
N ALA A 125 4.49 1.81 30.57
CA ALA A 125 3.20 2.13 29.98
C ALA A 125 2.15 1.04 30.27
N SER A 126 2.52 -0.25 30.23
CA SER A 126 1.59 -1.34 30.55
C SER A 126 1.10 -1.29 32.00
N ARG A 127 1.94 -0.88 32.96
CA ARG A 127 1.52 -0.67 34.36
C ARG A 127 0.59 0.52 34.50
N GLU A 128 0.89 1.63 33.83
CA GLU A 128 0.07 2.85 33.84
C GLU A 128 -1.31 2.58 33.23
N VAL A 129 -1.37 1.88 32.10
CA VAL A 129 -2.62 1.47 31.43
C VAL A 129 -3.47 0.56 32.32
N VAL A 130 -2.87 -0.46 32.94
CA VAL A 130 -3.57 -1.39 33.83
C VAL A 130 -4.11 -0.66 35.07
N ALA A 131 -3.32 0.27 35.63
CA ALA A 131 -3.76 1.09 36.76
C ALA A 131 -4.91 2.03 36.37
N ALA A 132 -4.83 2.68 35.21
CA ALA A 132 -5.90 3.54 34.67
C ALA A 132 -7.20 2.76 34.41
N ALA A 133 -7.09 1.50 34.00
CA ALA A 133 -8.24 0.61 33.79
C ALA A 133 -8.83 0.05 35.09
N GLY A 134 -8.18 0.24 36.25
CA GLY A 134 -8.61 -0.31 37.54
C GLY A 134 -8.46 -1.84 37.62
N LEU A 135 -7.53 -2.42 36.86
CA LEU A 135 -7.31 -3.87 36.79
C LEU A 135 -6.11 -4.29 37.64
N LYS A 136 -6.10 -5.55 38.13
CA LYS A 136 -4.95 -6.10 38.88
C LYS A 136 -3.76 -6.35 37.95
N GLY A 137 -4.02 -6.78 36.71
CA GLY A 137 -3.02 -7.02 35.67
C GLY A 137 -2.28 -8.36 35.73
N SER A 138 -2.48 -9.13 36.80
CA SER A 138 -2.04 -10.53 36.96
C SER A 138 -3.08 -11.54 36.49
N GLU A 139 -4.17 -11.06 35.91
CA GLU A 139 -5.24 -11.90 35.40
C GLU A 139 -4.87 -12.39 34.00
N ALA A 140 -5.40 -13.55 33.62
CA ALA A 140 -5.20 -14.10 32.29
C ALA A 140 -5.91 -13.22 31.24
N PRO A 141 -5.26 -12.87 30.11
CA PRO A 141 -5.85 -12.07 29.04
C PRO A 141 -7.22 -12.59 28.58
N VAL A 142 -7.35 -13.92 28.47
CA VAL A 142 -8.57 -14.61 28.02
C VAL A 142 -9.75 -14.44 28.99
N SER A 143 -9.47 -14.17 30.27
CA SER A 143 -10.50 -14.06 31.32
C SER A 143 -11.17 -12.68 31.41
N LEU A 144 -10.71 -11.69 30.64
CA LEU A 144 -11.24 -10.33 30.69
C LEU A 144 -12.67 -10.23 30.11
N SER A 145 -13.59 -9.67 30.90
CA SER A 145 -14.95 -9.34 30.47
C SER A 145 -14.98 -8.15 29.50
N GLY A 146 -16.08 -7.99 28.76
CA GLY A 146 -16.23 -6.89 27.78
C GLY A 146 -16.09 -5.49 28.40
N GLU A 147 -16.67 -5.26 29.58
CA GLU A 147 -16.52 -3.99 30.31
C GLU A 147 -15.07 -3.71 30.72
N ALA A 148 -14.33 -4.75 31.12
CA ALA A 148 -12.92 -4.61 31.45
C ALA A 148 -12.07 -4.32 30.21
N GLN A 149 -12.42 -4.89 29.05
CA GLN A 149 -11.77 -4.60 27.77
C GLN A 149 -12.00 -3.16 27.32
N GLU A 150 -13.20 -2.61 27.53
CA GLU A 150 -13.50 -1.21 27.20
C GLU A 150 -12.68 -0.24 28.06
N LYS A 151 -12.58 -0.50 29.37
CA LYS A 151 -11.71 0.26 30.29
C LYS A 151 -10.24 0.18 29.89
N LEU A 152 -9.79 -1.01 29.49
CA LEU A 152 -8.41 -1.22 29.03
C LEU A 152 -8.12 -0.44 27.75
N LEU A 153 -9.05 -0.44 26.80
CA LEU A 153 -8.92 0.31 25.56
C LEU A 153 -8.90 1.83 25.80
N ALA A 154 -9.75 2.32 26.70
CA ALA A 154 -9.74 3.72 27.11
C ALA A 154 -8.39 4.09 27.76
N GLY A 155 -7.84 3.22 28.61
CA GLY A 155 -6.51 3.39 29.20
C GLY A 155 -5.40 3.45 28.15
N LEU A 156 -5.43 2.57 27.14
CA LEU A 156 -4.46 2.57 26.04
C LEU A 156 -4.49 3.84 25.19
N ARG A 157 -5.67 4.47 25.05
CA ARG A 157 -5.82 5.74 24.32
C ARG A 157 -5.39 6.96 25.15
N GLY A 158 -5.42 6.85 26.47
CA GLY A 158 -5.08 7.94 27.39
C GLY A 158 -3.60 8.03 27.79
N VAL A 159 -2.82 6.97 27.62
CA VAL A 159 -1.39 6.92 27.96
C VAL A 159 -0.52 7.29 26.75
N GLU A 160 0.58 7.99 26.98
CA GLU A 160 1.56 8.31 25.94
C GLU A 160 2.35 7.05 25.56
N LEU A 161 2.14 6.56 24.34
CA LEU A 161 2.80 5.37 23.80
C LEU A 161 3.89 5.76 22.80
N VAL A 162 4.91 4.89 22.72
CA VAL A 162 5.97 5.05 21.73
C VAL A 162 5.38 4.83 20.34
N ALA A 163 5.71 5.72 19.39
CA ALA A 163 5.22 5.59 18.03
C ALA A 163 5.61 4.22 17.41
N PRO A 164 4.73 3.64 16.57
CA PRO A 164 5.03 2.38 15.89
C PRO A 164 6.28 2.49 15.02
N SER A 165 7.01 1.37 14.93
CA SER A 165 8.19 1.26 14.08
C SER A 165 7.81 1.38 12.60
N THR A 166 8.72 1.94 11.82
CA THR A 166 8.56 2.14 10.37
C THR A 166 9.16 1.00 9.56
N GLU A 167 9.70 -0.03 10.23
CA GLU A 167 10.32 -1.21 9.60
C GLU A 167 9.35 -2.04 8.76
N GLY A 168 8.04 -1.94 9.01
CA GLY A 168 7.03 -2.59 8.18
C GLY A 168 6.85 -1.93 6.79
N LEU A 169 7.32 -0.69 6.62
CA LEU A 169 7.16 0.05 5.37
C LEU A 169 8.27 -0.27 4.37
N SER A 170 7.90 -0.41 3.10
CA SER A 170 8.84 -0.60 1.98
C SER A 170 8.65 0.53 0.95
N PRO A 171 9.21 1.73 1.20
CA PRO A 171 9.11 2.85 0.25
C PRO A 171 9.77 2.49 -1.09
N ILE A 172 9.36 3.16 -2.17
CA ILE A 172 10.00 3.03 -3.48
C ILE A 172 11.32 3.80 -3.47
N GLY A 173 11.32 5.01 -2.92
CA GLY A 173 12.48 5.87 -2.86
C GLY A 173 12.55 6.88 -4.02
N PRO A 174 13.02 8.12 -3.77
CA PRO A 174 12.97 9.21 -4.75
C PRO A 174 13.67 8.91 -6.08
N MET A 175 14.85 8.29 -6.02
CA MET A 175 15.65 7.98 -7.21
C MET A 175 14.98 6.92 -8.08
N LEU A 176 14.37 5.90 -7.45
CA LEU A 176 13.68 4.83 -8.15
C LEU A 176 12.38 5.33 -8.80
N ILE A 177 11.64 6.24 -8.15
CA ILE A 177 10.48 6.91 -8.76
C ILE A 177 10.90 7.66 -10.03
N LYS A 178 12.00 8.43 -9.98
CA LYS A 178 12.50 9.15 -11.16
C LYS A 178 12.90 8.19 -12.29
N ARG A 179 13.58 7.08 -11.97
CA ARG A 179 13.98 6.06 -12.94
C ARG A 179 12.78 5.35 -13.57
N GLY A 180 11.80 4.94 -12.76
CA GLY A 180 10.57 4.31 -13.22
C GLY A 180 9.77 5.21 -14.17
N LEU A 181 9.60 6.48 -13.79
CA LEU A 181 8.95 7.48 -14.65
C LEU A 181 9.71 7.69 -15.97
N ARG A 182 11.05 7.77 -15.94
CA ARG A 182 11.86 7.92 -17.17
C ARG A 182 11.78 6.71 -18.09
N ASN A 183 11.79 5.50 -17.53
CA ASN A 183 11.74 4.25 -18.28
C ASN A 183 10.40 4.10 -19.01
N VAL A 184 9.30 4.39 -18.30
CA VAL A 184 7.95 4.17 -18.83
C VAL A 184 7.43 5.35 -19.66
N LEU A 185 7.80 6.58 -19.32
CA LEU A 185 7.43 7.78 -20.07
C LEU A 185 8.52 8.20 -21.08
N GLY A 186 9.52 7.35 -21.32
CA GLY A 186 10.63 7.64 -22.25
C GLY A 186 10.16 8.02 -23.65
N ASP A 187 9.08 7.38 -24.12
CA ASP A 187 8.47 7.68 -25.43
C ASP A 187 7.88 9.09 -25.52
N VAL A 188 7.38 9.60 -24.38
CA VAL A 188 6.72 10.90 -24.30
C VAL A 188 7.73 12.05 -24.14
N ARG A 189 8.99 11.73 -23.83
CA ARG A 189 10.12 12.66 -23.61
C ARG A 189 9.70 13.94 -22.87
N PRO A 190 9.36 13.86 -21.57
CA PRO A 190 9.05 15.05 -20.79
C PRO A 190 10.27 15.96 -20.63
N ASP A 191 10.06 17.28 -20.69
CA ASP A 191 11.15 18.27 -20.58
C ASP A 191 11.74 18.31 -19.16
N PHE A 192 10.90 18.10 -18.14
CA PHE A 192 11.29 18.29 -16.76
C PHE A 192 10.76 17.17 -15.85
N PHE A 193 11.68 16.59 -15.07
CA PHE A 193 11.39 15.68 -13.98
C PHE A 193 11.72 16.39 -12.67
N ALA A 194 10.68 16.77 -11.92
CA ALA A 194 10.88 17.32 -10.59
C ALA A 194 11.57 16.27 -9.71
N PRO A 195 12.49 16.66 -8.82
CA PRO A 195 13.06 15.74 -7.83
C PRO A 195 11.92 15.11 -7.03
N PRO A 196 11.75 13.77 -7.07
CA PRO A 196 10.70 13.14 -6.28
C PRO A 196 10.97 13.35 -4.80
N VAL A 197 9.89 13.41 -4.01
CA VAL A 197 9.96 13.69 -2.57
C VAL A 197 9.33 12.54 -1.83
N SER A 198 10.07 11.94 -0.89
CA SER A 198 9.55 10.98 0.08
C SER A 198 9.49 11.65 1.44
N ARG A 199 8.30 11.71 2.02
CA ARG A 199 8.09 12.34 3.34
C ARG A 199 8.47 11.37 4.46
N PRO A 200 8.88 11.90 5.64
CA PRO A 200 9.07 11.05 6.80
C PRO A 200 7.74 10.37 7.16
N PRO A 201 7.77 9.11 7.63
CA PRO A 201 6.57 8.36 7.96
C PRO A 201 5.77 9.04 9.07
N LYS A 202 4.46 8.89 8.99
CA LYS A 202 3.47 9.37 9.95
C LYS A 202 2.56 8.21 10.36
N VAL A 203 1.82 8.40 11.44
CA VAL A 203 1.00 7.33 12.02
C VAL A 203 -0.45 7.78 12.02
N ARG A 204 -1.35 6.91 11.56
CA ARG A 204 -2.79 7.14 11.60
C ARG A 204 -3.49 5.86 12.01
N GLY A 205 -4.30 5.93 13.07
CA GLY A 205 -5.00 4.76 13.59
C GLY A 205 -4.06 3.58 13.84
N GLY A 206 -2.91 3.83 14.49
CA GLY A 206 -1.91 2.79 14.79
C GLY A 206 -1.06 2.32 13.60
N PHE A 207 -1.44 2.61 12.37
CA PHE A 207 -0.67 2.20 11.20
C PHE A 207 0.33 3.29 10.78
N PRO A 208 1.63 2.97 10.70
CA PRO A 208 2.59 3.86 10.05
C PRO A 208 2.30 3.89 8.55
N PHE A 209 2.47 5.04 7.92
CA PHE A 209 2.38 5.23 6.47
C PHE A 209 3.35 6.34 6.04
N LEU A 210 3.75 6.32 4.79
CA LEU A 210 4.57 7.36 4.16
C LEU A 210 3.97 7.77 2.82
N VAL A 211 4.32 8.98 2.37
CA VAL A 211 3.84 9.52 1.11
C VAL A 211 5.03 9.92 0.26
N GLU A 212 5.04 9.44 -0.98
CA GLU A 212 6.04 9.74 -1.99
C GLU A 212 5.37 10.38 -3.20
N VAL A 213 5.95 11.47 -3.71
CA VAL A 213 5.40 12.23 -4.84
C VAL A 213 6.47 12.43 -5.89
N GLY A 214 6.12 12.13 -7.15
CA GLY A 214 6.88 12.48 -8.34
C GLY A 214 6.05 13.38 -9.25
N LEU A 215 6.67 14.38 -9.86
CA LEU A 215 6.01 15.28 -10.80
C LEU A 215 6.81 15.40 -12.09
N VAL A 216 6.11 15.36 -13.22
CA VAL A 216 6.68 15.42 -14.55
C VAL A 216 5.95 16.49 -15.35
N TYR A 217 6.71 17.34 -16.04
CA TYR A 217 6.20 18.52 -16.74
C TYR A 217 6.85 18.69 -18.12
N GLY A 218 6.09 19.24 -19.07
CA GLY A 218 6.58 19.64 -20.39
C GLY A 218 6.78 18.50 -21.39
N GLY A 219 7.48 18.78 -22.48
CA GLY A 219 7.86 17.85 -23.53
C GLY A 219 6.69 17.41 -24.39
N GLY A 220 6.69 16.13 -24.79
CA GLY A 220 5.62 15.53 -25.59
C GLY A 220 4.32 15.27 -24.84
N LEU A 221 4.14 15.83 -23.63
CA LEU A 221 2.88 15.72 -22.89
C LEU A 221 1.76 16.53 -23.59
N PRO A 222 0.55 15.98 -23.75
CA PRO A 222 -0.56 16.68 -24.41
C PRO A 222 -0.93 17.97 -23.66
N ALA A 223 -0.90 19.10 -24.36
CA ALA A 223 -1.01 20.44 -23.78
C ALA A 223 -2.46 20.87 -23.47
N ASP A 224 -3.42 20.20 -24.07
CA ASP A 224 -4.87 20.44 -24.01
C ASP A 224 -5.59 19.54 -22.98
N GLN A 225 -4.88 18.61 -22.35
CA GLN A 225 -5.45 17.69 -21.39
C GLN A 225 -5.29 18.18 -19.94
N PRO A 226 -6.26 17.88 -19.07
CA PRO A 226 -6.13 18.17 -17.64
C PRO A 226 -4.96 17.37 -17.04
N LEU A 227 -4.53 17.81 -15.85
CA LEU A 227 -3.55 17.11 -15.02
C LEU A 227 -3.82 15.61 -15.02
N GLN A 228 -2.84 14.81 -15.47
CA GLN A 228 -2.98 13.36 -15.36
C GLN A 228 -2.41 12.90 -14.03
N LEU A 229 -3.27 12.35 -13.18
CA LEU A 229 -2.92 11.85 -11.87
C LEU A 229 -2.74 10.33 -11.90
N LEU A 230 -1.52 9.88 -11.62
CA LEU A 230 -1.21 8.48 -11.36
C LEU A 230 -1.21 8.26 -9.85
N ARG A 231 -2.02 7.32 -9.38
CA ARG A 231 -2.21 7.03 -7.95
C ARG A 231 -1.71 5.64 -7.64
N PHE A 232 -1.00 5.51 -6.54
CA PHE A 232 -0.49 4.23 -6.06
C PHE A 232 -0.76 4.07 -4.57
N ALA A 233 -1.06 2.84 -4.18
CA ALA A 233 -1.14 2.41 -2.79
C ALA A 233 -0.31 1.14 -2.65
N ASN A 234 0.66 1.10 -1.73
CA ASN A 234 1.51 -0.09 -1.47
C ASN A 234 2.12 -0.69 -2.75
N ARG A 235 2.66 0.17 -3.63
CA ARG A 235 3.20 -0.20 -4.97
C ARG A 235 2.19 -0.83 -5.94
N VAL A 236 0.90 -0.66 -5.70
CA VAL A 236 -0.18 -1.08 -6.59
C VAL A 236 -0.80 0.14 -7.26
N PRO A 237 -0.91 0.17 -8.60
CA PRO A 237 -1.58 1.26 -9.32
C PRO A 237 -3.10 1.23 -9.12
N LEU A 238 -3.69 2.39 -8.86
CA LEU A 238 -5.13 2.56 -8.66
C LEU A 238 -5.77 3.20 -9.89
N LEU A 239 -6.41 2.39 -10.74
CA LEU A 239 -7.03 2.86 -12.00
C LEU A 239 -8.49 3.32 -11.84
N PHE A 240 -9.23 2.72 -10.92
CA PHE A 240 -10.68 2.94 -10.75
C PHE A 240 -11.00 3.98 -9.67
N GLN A 241 -12.23 4.50 -9.71
CA GLN A 241 -12.82 5.37 -8.67
C GLN A 241 -11.94 6.56 -8.27
N GLN A 242 -11.50 7.35 -9.24
CA GLN A 242 -10.67 8.53 -8.96
C GLN A 242 -11.41 9.59 -8.13
N GLY A 243 -12.72 9.78 -8.32
CA GLY A 243 -13.48 10.84 -7.68
C GLY A 243 -13.60 10.75 -6.16
N ALA A 244 -13.59 9.53 -5.60
CA ALA A 244 -13.69 9.31 -4.14
C ALA A 244 -12.32 9.18 -3.45
N CYS A 245 -11.21 9.35 -4.19
CA CYS A 245 -9.88 9.12 -3.64
C CYS A 245 -9.34 10.36 -2.93
N ALA A 246 -8.82 10.17 -1.71
CA ALA A 246 -8.17 11.21 -0.93
C ALA A 246 -6.99 11.87 -1.67
N ILE A 247 -6.23 11.11 -2.46
CA ILE A 247 -5.12 11.64 -3.28
C ILE A 247 -5.66 12.61 -4.33
N THR A 248 -6.74 12.25 -5.03
CA THR A 248 -7.37 13.11 -6.04
C THR A 248 -7.89 14.40 -5.41
N SER A 249 -8.57 14.29 -4.27
CA SER A 249 -9.08 15.46 -3.54
C SER A 249 -7.94 16.38 -3.08
N ALA A 250 -6.86 15.82 -2.54
CA ALA A 250 -5.69 16.57 -2.09
C ALA A 250 -4.97 17.27 -3.25
N VAL A 251 -4.86 16.65 -4.42
CA VAL A 251 -4.25 17.24 -5.61
C VAL A 251 -5.15 18.30 -6.25
N GLY A 252 -6.46 18.08 -6.22
CA GLY A 252 -7.48 18.99 -6.76
C GLY A 252 -7.67 20.26 -5.93
N SER A 253 -7.41 20.21 -4.62
CA SER A 253 -7.51 21.38 -3.73
C SER A 253 -6.30 22.32 -3.80
N ILE A 254 -5.22 21.94 -4.48
CA ILE A 254 -4.03 22.77 -4.65
C ILE A 254 -4.28 23.87 -5.68
N ASP A 255 -3.99 25.11 -5.30
CA ASP A 255 -3.98 26.26 -6.22
C ASP A 255 -2.70 26.26 -7.07
N TRP A 256 -2.76 25.55 -8.21
CA TRP A 256 -1.65 25.39 -9.14
C TRP A 256 -1.17 26.71 -9.79
N ARG A 257 -1.99 27.76 -9.79
CA ARG A 257 -1.62 29.07 -10.35
C ARG A 257 -0.47 29.71 -9.58
N ARG A 258 -0.42 29.49 -8.26
CA ARG A 258 0.68 29.95 -7.40
C ARG A 258 2.02 29.32 -7.76
N TYR A 259 2.00 28.18 -8.45
CA TYR A 259 3.17 27.44 -8.89
C TYR A 259 3.48 27.65 -10.38
N GLY A 260 2.91 28.67 -11.02
CA GLY A 260 3.18 29.02 -12.42
C GLY A 260 2.49 28.12 -13.45
N LEU A 261 1.52 27.29 -13.03
CA LEU A 261 0.71 26.47 -13.92
C LEU A 261 -0.65 27.15 -14.16
N ASP A 262 -0.75 27.92 -15.26
CA ASP A 262 -1.94 28.69 -15.57
C ASP A 262 -3.08 27.84 -16.16
N GLN A 263 -4.31 28.09 -15.70
CA GLN A 263 -5.54 27.35 -16.02
C GLN A 263 -6.57 28.31 -16.61
N LYS A 264 -6.81 28.23 -17.94
CA LYS A 264 -7.97 28.89 -18.56
C LYS A 264 -9.19 27.97 -18.42
N GLY A 265 -10.20 28.40 -17.65
CA GLY A 265 -11.43 27.66 -17.35
C GLY A 265 -11.29 26.84 -16.06
N GLY A 266 -12.29 26.91 -15.19
CA GLY A 266 -12.24 26.34 -13.83
C GLY A 266 -11.76 24.89 -13.74
N THR A 267 -11.01 24.61 -12.66
CA THR A 267 -10.57 23.29 -12.18
C THR A 267 -9.92 22.37 -13.23
N GLY A 268 -8.63 22.60 -13.53
CA GLY A 268 -7.80 21.61 -14.23
C GLY A 268 -6.54 22.18 -14.91
N SER A 269 -5.36 21.60 -14.63
CA SER A 269 -4.04 22.13 -15.07
C SER A 269 -3.83 22.13 -16.58
N ARG A 270 -3.09 23.12 -17.10
CA ARG A 270 -2.32 22.99 -18.35
C ARG A 270 -0.91 22.49 -18.02
N ARG A 271 -0.56 21.36 -18.62
CA ARG A 271 0.75 20.67 -18.57
C ARG A 271 1.15 20.22 -17.15
N ALA A 272 0.79 19.00 -16.76
CA ALA A 272 1.54 18.23 -15.76
C ALA A 272 1.03 16.79 -15.71
N ARG A 273 1.92 15.85 -15.41
CA ARG A 273 1.54 14.56 -14.82
C ARG A 273 2.06 14.52 -13.39
N ALA A 274 1.16 14.25 -12.44
CA ALA A 274 1.51 14.03 -11.06
C ALA A 274 1.41 12.54 -10.75
N CYS A 275 2.48 11.96 -10.22
CA CYS A 275 2.54 10.62 -9.70
C CYS A 275 2.58 10.70 -8.17
N CYS A 276 1.56 10.19 -7.49
CA CYS A 276 1.52 10.18 -6.03
C CYS A 276 1.37 8.74 -5.56
N SER A 277 2.34 8.29 -4.75
CA SER A 277 2.37 6.97 -4.14
C SER A 277 2.22 7.12 -2.63
N CYS A 278 1.20 6.48 -2.07
CA CYS A 278 1.09 6.27 -0.64
C CYS A 278 1.57 4.83 -0.34
N THR A 279 2.48 4.68 0.62
CA THR A 279 2.99 3.37 1.06
C THR A 279 2.82 3.22 2.56
#